data_AF-K1YB52-F1
#
_entry.id   AF-K1YB52-F1
#
_cell.length_a   1.000
_cell.length_b   1.000
_cell.length_c   1.000
_cell.angle_alpha   90.00
_cell.angle_beta   90.00
_cell.angle_gamma   90.00
#
_symmetry.space_group_name_H-M   'P 1'
#
loop_
_entity.id
_entity.type
_entity.pdbx_description
1 polymer ?
#
loop_
_entity_poly.entity_id
_entity_poly.type
_entity_poly.pdbx_seq_one_letter_code
_entity_poly.pdbx_strand_id
1 'polypeptide(L)'
;MSEFETDEVTVQDELTTLKDRANLLGLKYHPSISADKLREKIAKAMEEGPVEQEGAPEKAPEAVEETVAQKRVRLKRDALALKRIRLTCMNPAKAEWDGEIFTAGNSLIGSIKKFVPFNADEGWHVPNIILQMLRERQCQIFVSAKDARGNNVRKGKMIKEFAIELLDPLTSEELAELARRQAMAKAID
;
A
#
# COMPACT_ATOMS: atom_id res chain seq x y z
N MET A 1 -12.50 -66.16 -30.47
CA MET A 1 -13.60 -65.21 -30.27
C MET A 1 -13.66 -64.91 -28.79
N SER A 2 -13.72 -63.62 -28.46
CA SER A 2 -14.18 -63.01 -27.20
C SER A 2 -13.45 -63.37 -25.90
N GLU A 3 -12.46 -62.55 -25.50
CA GLU A 3 -12.14 -62.36 -24.07
C GLU A 3 -11.27 -61.11 -23.74
N PHE A 4 -10.95 -60.22 -24.71
CA PHE A 4 -10.07 -59.05 -24.46
C PHE A 4 -10.76 -57.67 -24.58
N GLU A 5 -12.06 -57.60 -24.91
CA GLU A 5 -12.75 -56.31 -25.17
C GLU A 5 -13.49 -55.73 -23.95
N THR A 6 -13.58 -56.45 -22.84
CA THR A 6 -14.36 -56.01 -21.66
C THR A 6 -13.57 -55.20 -20.63
N ASP A 7 -12.24 -55.25 -20.61
CA ASP A 7 -11.42 -54.56 -19.58
C ASP A 7 -11.03 -53.11 -19.93
N GLU A 8 -11.03 -52.69 -21.20
CA GLU A 8 -10.67 -51.30 -21.56
C GLU A 8 -11.81 -50.31 -21.34
N VAL A 9 -13.07 -50.77 -21.43
CA VAL A 9 -14.26 -49.92 -21.27
C VAL A 9 -14.46 -49.54 -19.80
N THR A 10 -14.20 -50.47 -18.87
CA THR A 10 -14.34 -50.24 -17.42
C THR A 10 -13.33 -49.22 -16.88
N VAL A 11 -12.11 -49.20 -17.41
CA VAL A 11 -11.05 -48.27 -16.99
C VAL A 11 -11.33 -46.82 -17.39
N GLN A 12 -12.04 -46.59 -18.51
CA GLN A 12 -12.40 -45.24 -18.95
C GLN A 12 -13.52 -44.63 -18.09
N ASP A 13 -14.51 -45.42 -17.69
CA ASP A 13 -15.60 -45.00 -16.79
C ASP A 13 -15.10 -44.72 -15.37
N GLU A 14 -14.08 -45.45 -14.90
CA GLU A 14 -13.43 -45.16 -13.62
C GLU A 14 -12.66 -43.83 -13.65
N LEU A 15 -12.08 -43.46 -14.79
CA LEU A 15 -11.29 -42.24 -14.92
C LEU A 15 -12.18 -40.99 -15.00
N THR A 16 -13.36 -41.07 -15.62
CA THR A 16 -14.34 -39.98 -15.65
C THR A 16 -14.93 -39.71 -14.26
N THR A 17 -15.32 -40.75 -13.53
CA THR A 17 -15.85 -40.61 -12.15
C THR A 17 -14.82 -40.02 -11.17
N LEU A 18 -13.54 -40.37 -11.32
CA LEU A 18 -12.46 -39.77 -10.52
C LEU A 18 -12.22 -38.30 -10.87
N LYS A 19 -12.34 -37.92 -12.14
CA LYS A 19 -12.22 -36.52 -12.59
C LYS A 19 -13.34 -35.66 -12.01
N ASP A 20 -14.57 -36.17 -11.96
CA ASP A 20 -15.70 -35.48 -11.36
C ASP A 20 -15.54 -35.32 -9.85
N ARG A 21 -15.05 -36.36 -9.15
CA ARG A 21 -14.74 -36.28 -7.73
C ARG A 21 -13.60 -35.30 -7.42
N ALA A 22 -12.57 -35.25 -8.27
CA ALA A 22 -11.49 -34.26 -8.15
C ALA A 22 -11.99 -32.83 -8.40
N ASN A 23 -12.90 -32.63 -9.36
CA ASN A 23 -13.52 -31.34 -9.64
C ASN A 23 -14.38 -30.86 -8.46
N LEU A 24 -15.15 -31.75 -7.83
CA LEU A 24 -15.93 -31.44 -6.62
C LEU A 24 -15.05 -31.04 -5.43
N LEU A 25 -13.84 -31.61 -5.34
CA LEU A 25 -12.85 -31.27 -4.31
C LEU A 25 -11.94 -30.09 -4.71
N GLY A 26 -12.15 -29.47 -5.89
CA GLY A 26 -11.36 -28.33 -6.36
C GLY A 26 -9.91 -28.64 -6.73
N LEU A 27 -9.57 -29.91 -6.97
CA LEU A 27 -8.20 -30.34 -7.27
C LEU A 27 -7.86 -30.11 -8.74
N LYS A 28 -6.80 -29.33 -9.02
CA LYS A 28 -6.27 -29.16 -10.38
C LYS A 28 -5.46 -30.39 -10.81
N TYR A 29 -5.79 -30.99 -11.96
CA TYR A 29 -5.05 -32.12 -12.56
C TYR A 29 -4.78 -31.91 -14.05
N HIS A 30 -3.80 -32.64 -14.59
CA HIS A 30 -3.46 -32.61 -16.02
C HIS A 30 -4.46 -33.49 -16.82
N PRO A 31 -4.91 -33.07 -18.02
CA PRO A 31 -5.95 -33.79 -18.79
C PRO A 31 -5.66 -35.29 -19.06
N SER A 32 -4.38 -35.65 -19.15
CA SER A 32 -3.87 -37.01 -19.39
C SER A 32 -3.23 -37.69 -18.16
N ILE A 33 -3.71 -37.37 -16.96
CA ILE A 33 -3.32 -38.08 -15.73
C ILE A 33 -3.85 -39.53 -15.72
N SER A 34 -3.04 -40.48 -15.23
CA SER A 34 -3.46 -41.88 -15.05
C SER A 34 -4.42 -42.04 -13.87
N ALA A 35 -5.30 -43.05 -13.92
CA ALA A 35 -6.31 -43.32 -12.89
C ALA A 35 -5.69 -43.49 -11.49
N ASP A 36 -4.55 -44.18 -11.38
CA ASP A 36 -3.88 -44.43 -10.09
C ASP A 36 -3.37 -43.16 -9.43
N LYS A 37 -2.76 -42.24 -10.20
CA LYS A 37 -2.25 -40.96 -9.70
C LYS A 37 -3.37 -39.99 -9.30
N LEU A 38 -4.53 -40.10 -9.93
CA LEU A 38 -5.69 -39.30 -9.59
C LEU A 38 -6.37 -39.83 -8.30
N ARG A 39 -6.42 -41.15 -8.11
CA ARG A 39 -6.87 -41.80 -6.87
C ARG A 39 -6.01 -41.39 -5.67
N GLU A 40 -4.68 -41.44 -5.80
CA GLU A 40 -3.76 -41.03 -4.73
C GLU A 40 -3.95 -39.56 -4.32
N LYS A 41 -4.16 -38.66 -5.29
CA LYS A 41 -4.42 -37.23 -5.01
C LYS A 41 -5.75 -36.99 -4.30
N ILE A 42 -6.80 -37.70 -4.71
CA ILE A 42 -8.12 -37.61 -4.08
C ILE A 42 -8.08 -38.20 -2.67
N ALA A 43 -7.42 -39.35 -2.48
CA ALA A 43 -7.25 -39.96 -1.17
C ALA A 43 -6.47 -39.04 -0.22
N LYS A 44 -5.37 -38.44 -0.70
CA LYS A 44 -4.60 -37.47 0.08
C LYS A 44 -5.42 -36.24 0.48
N ALA A 45 -6.24 -35.70 -0.43
CA ALA A 45 -7.13 -34.57 -0.15
C ALA A 45 -8.35 -34.93 0.72
N MET A 46 -8.67 -36.22 0.89
CA MET A 46 -9.74 -36.69 1.78
C MET A 46 -9.22 -37.08 3.17
N GLU A 47 -7.99 -37.60 3.28
CA GLU A 47 -7.33 -37.85 4.57
C GLU A 47 -6.85 -36.55 5.21
N GLU A 48 -6.35 -35.62 4.41
CA GLU A 48 -6.09 -34.24 4.82
C GLU A 48 -7.40 -33.45 4.63
N GLY A 49 -8.37 -33.59 5.56
CA GLY A 49 -9.56 -32.73 5.63
C GLY A 49 -9.18 -31.24 5.53
N PRO A 50 -10.10 -30.32 5.17
CA PRO A 50 -9.78 -29.00 4.61
C PRO A 50 -8.98 -28.14 5.59
N VAL A 51 -7.68 -28.32 5.58
CA VAL A 51 -6.69 -27.38 6.10
C VAL A 51 -6.42 -26.45 4.94
N GLU A 52 -6.72 -25.18 5.16
CA GLU A 52 -6.29 -24.06 4.35
C GLU A 52 -4.83 -24.31 3.91
N GLN A 53 -4.65 -24.63 2.63
CA GLN A 53 -3.32 -24.66 2.02
C GLN A 53 -2.86 -23.21 1.84
N GLU A 54 -2.36 -22.62 2.92
CA GLU A 54 -1.22 -21.73 2.83
C GLU A 54 -0.04 -22.52 2.25
N GLY A 55 0.62 -21.95 1.24
CA GLY A 55 1.94 -22.41 0.81
C GLY A 55 2.03 -23.15 -0.53
N ALA A 56 1.29 -22.73 -1.56
CA ALA A 56 1.88 -22.77 -2.90
C ALA A 56 2.93 -21.64 -2.97
N PRO A 57 4.19 -21.91 -3.38
CA PRO A 57 5.11 -20.83 -3.67
C PRO A 57 4.52 -20.06 -4.85
N GLU A 58 3.97 -18.89 -4.53
CA GLU A 58 3.64 -17.85 -5.47
C GLU A 58 4.86 -17.67 -6.36
N LYS A 59 4.75 -18.17 -7.60
CA LYS A 59 5.56 -17.63 -8.68
C LYS A 59 5.29 -16.14 -8.65
N ALA A 60 6.31 -15.40 -8.20
CA ALA A 60 6.34 -13.95 -8.25
C ALA A 60 5.73 -13.52 -9.59
N PRO A 61 4.68 -12.68 -9.60
CA PRO A 61 4.19 -12.16 -10.86
C PRO A 61 5.36 -11.47 -11.53
N GLU A 62 5.76 -12.01 -12.69
CA GLU A 62 6.76 -11.40 -13.56
C GLU A 62 6.37 -9.92 -13.70
N ALA A 63 7.30 -9.04 -13.33
CA ALA A 63 7.11 -7.62 -13.42
C ALA A 63 6.81 -7.28 -14.88
N VAL A 64 5.53 -7.12 -15.21
CA VAL A 64 5.09 -6.56 -16.47
C VAL A 64 5.85 -5.25 -16.60
N GLU A 65 6.78 -5.16 -17.55
CA GLU A 65 7.56 -3.94 -17.77
C GLU A 65 6.57 -2.83 -18.11
N GLU A 66 6.17 -2.05 -17.08
CA GLU A 66 5.22 -0.97 -17.27
C GLU A 66 5.76 -0.06 -18.37
N THR A 67 4.92 0.16 -19.36
CA THR A 67 5.18 1.16 -20.40
C THR A 67 5.49 2.51 -19.74
N VAL A 68 6.32 3.35 -20.39
CA VAL A 68 6.70 4.67 -19.84
C VAL A 68 5.46 5.51 -19.48
N ALA A 69 4.37 5.36 -20.24
CA ALA A 69 3.09 6.00 -19.95
C ALA A 69 2.44 5.49 -18.65
N GLN A 70 2.41 4.17 -18.42
CA GLN A 70 1.89 3.58 -17.18
C GLN A 70 2.72 4.01 -15.96
N LYS A 71 4.05 4.04 -16.08
CA LYS A 71 4.95 4.54 -15.02
C LYS A 71 4.64 5.98 -14.64
N ARG A 72 4.40 6.86 -15.63
CA ARG A 72 4.05 8.26 -15.42
C ARG A 72 2.72 8.41 -14.67
N VAL A 73 1.71 7.64 -15.05
CA VAL A 73 0.40 7.64 -14.37
C VAL A 73 0.54 7.17 -12.94
N ARG A 74 1.31 6.10 -12.69
CA ARG A 74 1.58 5.58 -11.34
C ARG A 74 2.27 6.61 -10.46
N LEU A 75 3.34 7.23 -10.95
CA LEU A 75 4.08 8.27 -10.22
C LEU A 75 3.21 9.50 -9.94
N LYS A 76 2.38 9.90 -10.90
CA LYS A 76 1.43 10.99 -10.70
C LYS A 76 0.40 10.66 -9.62
N ARG A 77 -0.13 9.43 -9.63
CA ARG A 77 -1.10 8.97 -8.62
C ARG A 77 -0.47 8.92 -7.22
N ASP A 78 0.75 8.40 -7.11
CA ASP A 78 1.46 8.31 -5.84
C ASP A 78 1.81 9.69 -5.27
N ALA A 79 2.30 10.61 -6.12
CA ALA A 79 2.63 11.96 -5.68
C ALA A 79 1.39 12.78 -5.25
N LEU A 80 0.24 12.53 -5.88
CA LEU A 80 -1.05 13.15 -5.54
C LEU A 80 -1.80 12.42 -4.41
N ALA A 81 -1.30 11.26 -3.96
CA ALA A 81 -1.94 10.52 -2.89
C ALA A 81 -1.99 11.38 -1.62
N LEU A 82 -3.18 11.52 -1.05
CA LEU A 82 -3.39 12.27 0.18
C LEU A 82 -2.96 11.41 1.36
N LYS A 83 -2.08 11.96 2.20
CA LYS A 83 -1.63 11.37 3.45
C LYS A 83 -2.07 12.27 4.60
N ARG A 84 -2.65 11.68 5.64
CA ARG A 84 -3.04 12.39 6.85
C ARG A 84 -1.82 12.55 7.74
N ILE A 85 -1.50 13.79 8.09
CA ILE A 85 -0.32 14.11 8.89
C ILE A 85 -0.65 15.09 10.00
N ARG A 86 0.07 14.99 11.12
CA ARG A 86 0.20 16.07 12.09
C ARG A 86 1.57 16.72 11.90
N LEU A 87 1.56 18.04 11.72
CA LEU A 87 2.76 18.82 11.43
C LEU A 87 3.07 19.73 12.62
N THR A 88 4.25 19.59 13.22
CA THR A 88 4.73 20.47 14.28
C THR A 88 5.93 21.27 13.77
N CYS A 89 5.89 22.59 13.94
CA CYS A 89 6.97 23.48 13.53
C CYS A 89 8.05 23.55 14.62
N MET A 90 9.28 23.13 14.30
CA MET A 90 10.44 23.18 15.20
C MET A 90 11.26 24.47 15.00
N ASN A 91 10.83 25.36 14.10
CA ASN A 91 11.52 26.61 13.81
C ASN A 91 11.09 27.70 14.80
N PRO A 92 12.01 28.21 15.65
CA PRO A 92 11.66 29.26 16.62
C PRO A 92 11.13 30.54 15.97
N ALA A 93 11.56 30.85 14.75
CA ALA A 93 11.12 32.05 14.04
C ALA A 93 9.67 31.99 13.55
N LYS A 94 9.07 30.80 13.51
CA LYS A 94 7.71 30.55 13.02
C LYS A 94 6.83 29.89 14.09
N ALA A 95 7.23 29.99 15.35
CA ALA A 95 6.51 29.36 16.46
C ALA A 95 5.09 29.94 16.65
N GLU A 96 4.90 31.21 16.30
CA GLU A 96 3.61 31.92 16.41
C GLU A 96 2.70 31.73 15.17
N TRP A 97 3.14 30.98 14.16
CA TRP A 97 2.36 30.83 12.94
C TRP A 97 1.38 29.67 13.08
N ASP A 98 0.13 29.89 12.66
CA ASP A 98 -0.89 28.84 12.65
C ASP A 98 -0.71 27.85 11.49
N GLY A 99 0.10 28.20 10.48
CA GLY A 99 0.38 27.36 9.32
C GLY A 99 1.14 28.08 8.21
N GLU A 100 1.51 27.34 7.16
CA GLU A 100 2.22 27.87 5.98
C GLU A 100 1.59 27.31 4.69
N ILE A 101 1.60 28.13 3.63
CA ILE A 101 1.26 27.66 2.28
C ILE A 101 2.49 27.03 1.66
N PHE A 102 2.41 25.71 1.45
CA PHE A 102 3.48 24.95 0.81
C PHE A 102 3.22 24.85 -0.69
N THR A 103 4.24 25.16 -1.48
CA THR A 103 4.24 24.97 -2.94
C THR A 103 5.29 23.94 -3.30
N ALA A 104 4.87 22.79 -3.83
CA ALA A 104 5.78 21.75 -4.32
C ALA A 104 5.36 21.35 -5.74
N GLY A 105 6.32 21.08 -6.61
CA GLY A 105 6.01 20.73 -7.99
C GLY A 105 7.19 20.17 -8.75
N ASN A 106 6.88 19.46 -9.82
CA ASN A 106 7.85 18.97 -10.79
C ASN A 106 7.25 19.01 -12.20
N SER A 107 8.08 18.75 -13.22
CA SER A 107 7.64 18.78 -14.63
C SER A 107 6.52 17.78 -14.95
N LEU A 108 6.41 16.67 -14.20
CA LEU A 108 5.42 15.62 -14.46
C LEU A 108 4.02 15.95 -13.91
N ILE A 109 3.96 16.55 -12.72
CA ILE A 109 2.72 16.75 -11.96
C ILE A 109 2.24 18.21 -12.02
N GLY A 110 3.14 19.14 -12.32
CA GLY A 110 2.92 20.58 -12.19
C GLY A 110 3.22 21.07 -10.78
N SER A 111 2.77 22.29 -10.46
CA SER A 111 2.92 22.90 -9.13
C SER A 111 1.63 22.77 -8.33
N ILE A 112 1.75 22.27 -7.10
CA ILE A 112 0.65 22.10 -6.16
C ILE A 112 0.89 23.05 -4.99
N LYS A 113 -0.14 23.84 -4.67
CA LYS A 113 -0.13 24.75 -3.52
C LYS A 113 -1.19 24.30 -2.52
N LYS A 114 -0.80 24.13 -1.25
CA LYS A 114 -1.73 23.77 -0.17
C LYS A 114 -1.34 24.48 1.12
N PHE A 115 -2.31 25.08 1.78
CA PHE A 115 -2.15 25.55 3.16
C PHE A 115 -2.14 24.35 4.10
N VAL A 116 -1.14 24.27 4.97
CA VAL A 116 -1.01 23.23 5.98
C VAL A 116 -0.91 23.91 7.35
N PRO A 117 -1.89 23.69 8.24
CA PRO A 117 -1.85 24.21 9.60
C PRO A 117 -0.79 23.48 10.43
N PHE A 118 -0.18 24.20 11.37
CA PHE A 118 0.72 23.64 12.38
C PHE A 118 -0.10 23.20 13.60
N ASN A 119 0.32 22.10 14.24
CA ASN A 119 -0.26 21.55 15.47
C ASN A 119 -1.78 21.27 15.39
N ALA A 120 -2.27 20.85 14.23
CA ALA A 120 -3.65 20.39 14.10
C ALA A 120 -3.82 18.99 14.72
N ASP A 121 -4.54 18.90 15.83
CA ASP A 121 -4.74 17.65 16.58
C ASP A 121 -5.46 16.57 15.77
N GLU A 122 -6.47 16.96 15.00
CA GLU A 122 -7.26 16.07 14.13
C GLU A 122 -6.49 15.58 12.89
N GLY A 123 -5.31 16.15 12.63
CA GLY A 123 -4.50 15.86 11.46
C GLY A 123 -5.02 16.51 10.18
N TRP A 124 -4.11 16.73 9.23
CA TRP A 124 -4.38 17.41 7.96
C TRP A 124 -4.00 16.53 6.77
N HIS A 125 -4.81 16.56 5.72
CA HIS A 125 -4.54 15.79 4.50
C HIS A 125 -3.65 16.59 3.54
N VAL A 126 -2.49 16.03 3.22
CA VAL A 126 -1.47 16.67 2.38
C VAL A 126 -1.05 15.71 1.25
N PRO A 127 -0.89 16.20 0.01
CA PRO A 127 -0.31 15.41 -1.09
C PRO A 127 1.09 14.89 -0.75
N ASN A 128 1.39 13.66 -1.16
CA ASN A 128 2.68 13.00 -0.90
C ASN A 128 3.90 13.83 -1.38
N ILE A 129 3.77 14.56 -2.49
CA ILE A 129 4.85 15.46 -2.95
C ILE A 129 5.18 16.58 -1.94
N ILE A 130 4.17 17.14 -1.27
CA ILE A 130 4.38 18.15 -0.22
C ILE A 130 4.94 17.48 1.03
N LEU A 131 4.46 16.28 1.38
CA LEU A 131 5.00 15.49 2.48
C LEU A 131 6.51 15.23 2.32
N GLN A 132 6.95 14.87 1.11
CA GLN A 132 8.37 14.68 0.80
C GLN A 132 9.16 15.98 0.99
N MET A 133 8.66 17.10 0.45
CA MET A 133 9.27 18.42 0.66
C MET A 133 9.39 18.78 2.15
N LEU A 134 8.34 18.54 2.95
CA LEU A 134 8.35 18.83 4.39
C LEU A 134 9.41 18.00 5.14
N ARG A 135 9.63 16.75 4.74
CA ARG A 135 10.65 15.87 5.34
C ARG A 135 12.08 16.36 5.09
N GLU A 136 12.30 16.98 3.93
CA GLU A 136 13.62 17.47 3.50
C GLU A 136 13.94 18.87 4.03
N ARG A 137 12.92 19.67 4.38
CA ARG A 137 13.12 21.04 4.89
C ARG A 137 13.85 21.03 6.23
N GLN A 138 14.88 21.88 6.31
CA GLN A 138 15.73 22.07 7.49
C GLN A 138 15.78 23.55 7.87
N CYS A 139 15.89 23.82 9.17
CA CYS A 139 16.15 25.14 9.73
C CYS A 139 17.50 25.14 10.47
N GLN A 140 18.20 26.27 10.41
CA GLN A 140 19.40 26.49 11.19
C GLN A 140 19.00 27.04 12.57
N ILE A 141 19.30 26.28 13.61
CA ILE A 141 19.20 26.77 14.99
C ILE A 141 20.60 27.08 15.54
N PHE A 142 20.69 28.09 16.38
CA PHE A 142 21.95 28.45 17.02
C PHE A 142 21.99 27.93 18.45
N VAL A 143 22.93 27.05 18.74
CA VAL A 143 23.16 26.49 20.07
C VAL A 143 24.46 27.03 20.66
N SER A 144 24.47 27.30 21.97
CA SER A 144 25.69 27.69 22.68
C SER A 144 26.55 26.45 22.91
N ALA A 145 27.73 26.41 22.29
CA ALA A 145 28.71 25.36 22.48
C ALA A 145 29.94 25.93 23.21
N LYS A 146 30.51 25.17 24.14
CA LYS A 146 31.77 25.54 24.78
C LYS A 146 32.93 25.20 23.84
N ASP A 147 33.83 26.15 23.65
CA ASP A 147 35.09 25.93 22.93
C ASP A 147 36.11 25.23 23.83
N ALA A 148 37.21 24.73 23.27
CA ALA A 148 38.30 24.07 24.00
C ALA A 148 38.90 24.94 25.12
N ARG A 149 38.70 26.26 25.04
CA ARG A 149 39.14 27.27 26.03
C ARG A 149 38.06 27.66 27.04
N GLY A 150 36.90 27.01 27.03
CA GLY A 150 35.79 27.26 27.97
C GLY A 150 34.86 28.41 27.60
N ASN A 151 35.12 29.14 26.52
CA ASN A 151 34.27 30.24 26.06
C ASN A 151 32.98 29.72 25.40
N ASN A 152 31.86 30.40 25.64
CA ASN A 152 30.59 30.11 24.96
C ASN A 152 30.61 30.69 23.54
N VAL A 153 30.61 29.83 22.53
CA VAL A 153 30.52 30.19 21.12
C VAL A 153 29.18 29.74 20.57
N ARG A 154 28.50 30.64 19.87
CA ARG A 154 27.21 30.34 19.24
C ARG A 154 27.47 29.57 17.94
N LYS A 155 27.18 28.27 17.91
CA LYS A 155 27.33 27.41 16.72
C LYS A 155 25.98 27.17 16.07
N GLY A 156 25.92 27.32 14.75
CA GLY A 156 24.76 26.92 13.95
C GLY A 156 24.68 25.40 13.83
N LYS A 157 23.49 24.83 14.01
CA LYS A 157 23.16 23.43 13.77
C LYS A 157 21.93 23.36 12.86
N MET A 158 22.03 22.58 11.80
CA MET A 158 20.88 22.28 10.94
C MET A 158 20.04 21.20 11.59
N ILE A 159 18.74 21.45 11.76
CA ILE A 159 17.74 20.50 12.25
C ILE A 159 16.59 20.50 11.26
N LYS A 160 15.79 19.42 11.23
CA LYS A 160 14.55 19.39 10.44
C LYS A 160 13.63 20.52 10.90
N GLU A 161 13.07 21.26 9.94
CA GLU A 161 12.18 22.40 10.21
C GLU A 161 10.85 21.91 10.82
N PHE A 162 10.40 20.73 10.40
CA PHE A 162 9.12 20.16 10.82
C PHE A 162 9.28 18.75 11.39
N ALA A 163 8.55 18.48 12.47
CA ALA A 163 8.27 17.13 12.95
C ALA A 163 6.95 16.67 12.33
N ILE A 164 6.95 15.47 11.74
CA ILE A 164 5.82 14.95 10.98
C ILE A 164 5.42 13.61 11.57
N GLU A 165 4.20 13.53 12.08
CA GLU A 165 3.57 12.28 12.50
C GLU A 165 2.59 11.83 11.40
N LEU A 166 2.76 10.60 10.93
CA LEU A 166 1.81 9.99 10.00
C LEU A 166 0.64 9.43 10.81
N LEU A 167 -0.57 9.85 10.46
CA LEU A 167 -1.79 9.32 11.04
C LEU A 167 -2.46 8.35 10.06
N ASP A 168 -3.25 7.45 10.60
CA ASP A 168 -4.02 6.52 9.79
C ASP A 168 -5.07 7.26 8.94
N PRO A 169 -5.33 6.77 7.72
CA PRO A 169 -6.36 7.34 6.87
C PRO A 169 -7.73 7.24 7.55
N LEU A 170 -8.63 8.17 7.20
CA LEU A 170 -10.00 8.15 7.71
C LEU A 170 -10.69 6.83 7.32
N THR A 171 -11.48 6.31 8.26
CA THR A 171 -12.34 5.15 8.02
C THR A 171 -13.45 5.48 7.02
N SER A 172 -14.09 4.47 6.43
CA SER A 172 -15.20 4.67 5.49
C SER A 172 -16.36 5.46 6.10
N GLU A 173 -16.63 5.26 7.39
CA GLU A 173 -17.69 5.95 8.12
C GLU A 173 -17.37 7.44 8.31
N GLU A 174 -16.13 7.76 8.71
CA GLU A 174 -15.65 9.13 8.87
C GLU A 174 -15.61 9.88 7.54
N LEU A 175 -15.27 9.20 6.43
CA LEU A 175 -15.33 9.76 5.08
C LEU A 175 -16.77 10.10 4.67
N ALA A 176 -17.74 9.24 4.99
CA ALA A 176 -19.14 9.49 4.71
C ALA A 176 -19.69 10.66 5.54
N GLU A 177 -19.29 10.78 6.80
CA GLU A 177 -19.62 11.92 7.66
C GLU A 177 -18.99 13.22 7.13
N LEU A 178 -17.72 13.19 6.72
CA LEU A 178 -17.03 14.34 6.15
C LEU A 178 -17.68 14.78 4.83
N ALA A 179 -18.07 13.85 3.97
CA ALA A 179 -18.81 14.13 2.75
C ALA A 179 -20.18 14.78 3.04
N ARG A 180 -20.92 14.29 4.04
CA ARG A 180 -22.18 14.90 4.49
C ARG A 180 -21.97 16.33 4.98
N ARG A 181 -20.96 16.57 5.82
CA ARG A 181 -20.62 17.91 6.32
C ARG A 181 -20.21 18.87 5.20
N GLN A 182 -19.43 18.41 4.23
CA GLN A 182 -19.05 19.21 3.06
C GLN A 182 -20.25 19.52 2.17
N ALA A 183 -21.16 18.58 1.97
CA ALA A 183 -22.39 18.79 1.21
C ALA A 183 -23.29 19.84 1.88
N MET A 184 -23.45 19.77 3.21
CA MET A 184 -24.22 20.77 3.98
C MET A 184 -23.58 22.16 3.92
N ALA A 185 -22.26 22.26 4.08
CA ALA A 185 -21.56 23.54 4.03
C ALA A 185 -21.61 24.19 2.63
N LYS A 186 -21.61 23.39 1.56
CA LYS A 186 -21.73 23.86 0.17
C LYS A 186 -23.18 24.18 -0.24
N ALA A 187 -24.17 23.70 0.51
CA ALA A 187 -25.59 23.96 0.25
C ALA A 187 -26.10 25.28 0.86
N ILE A 188 -25.28 26.00 1.63
CA ILE A 188 -25.63 27.25 2.33
C ILE A 188 -25.26 28.50 1.49
N ASP A 189 -24.87 28.33 0.23
CA ASP A 189 -24.57 29.43 -0.72
C ASP A 189 -25.65 29.54 -1.81
#